data_AF-A0A4Z2BZG7-F1
#
_entry.id   AF-A0A4Z2BZG7-F1
#
_cell.length_a   1.000
_cell.length_b   1.000
_cell.length_c   1.000
_cell.angle_alpha   90.00
_cell.angle_beta   90.00
_cell.angle_gamma   90.00
#
_symmetry.space_group_name_H-M   'P 1'
#
loop_
_entity.id
_entity.type
_entity.pdbx_description
1 polymer ?
#
loop_
_entity_poly.entity_id
_entity_poly.type
_entity_poly.pdbx_seq_one_letter_code
_entity_poly.pdbx_strand_id
1 'polypeptide(L)'
;MLSSVLFSGVLLVLVGADQCPGGRCDVCSEQEVLCPDGKRCCPEGHLCSSDGRSCIKTAVVPCSDTEVCPDNYTCCKDGSDKWTCCPLPQAVCCPDRNHCCPAQYRCDEQSTSCIKGDSVMSWFPKLPAALRMDAGLQVALRDVRCDEQTSCKDGQTCCRTSPTTWGCCPSPEAVCCSDMKHCCPNGYTCLEGGQCSLKTRRLRWFNWGDEKLI
;
A
#
# COMPACT_ATOMS: atom_id res chain seq x y z
N MET A 1 -8.51 -6.73 -38.80
CA MET A 1 -8.97 -5.77 -39.82
C MET A 1 -9.00 -4.39 -39.17
N LEU A 2 -8.02 -3.54 -39.47
CA LEU A 2 -7.93 -2.17 -38.94
C LEU A 2 -9.06 -1.33 -39.54
N SER A 3 -10.10 -1.03 -38.77
CA SER A 3 -11.06 0.01 -39.12
C SER A 3 -10.69 1.29 -38.40
N SER A 4 -10.05 2.20 -39.12
CA SER A 4 -9.76 3.56 -38.66
C SER A 4 -11.03 4.39 -38.73
N VAL A 5 -11.52 4.88 -37.58
CA VAL A 5 -12.56 5.92 -37.55
C VAL A 5 -11.93 7.18 -36.96
N LEU A 6 -11.71 8.19 -37.80
CA LEU A 6 -11.18 9.49 -37.42
C LEU A 6 -12.33 10.40 -36.95
N PHE A 7 -12.46 10.59 -35.64
CA PHE A 7 -13.25 11.68 -35.07
C PHE A 7 -12.30 12.62 -34.29
N SER A 8 -12.10 13.82 -34.85
CA SER A 8 -11.71 15.02 -34.11
C SER A 8 -10.44 14.94 -33.23
N GLY A 9 -9.31 14.54 -33.79
CA GLY A 9 -7.97 14.96 -33.32
C GLY A 9 -7.52 14.50 -31.93
N VAL A 10 -8.29 13.68 -31.23
CA VAL A 10 -7.87 13.03 -29.98
C VAL A 10 -7.69 11.55 -30.29
N LEU A 11 -6.46 11.05 -30.20
CA LEU A 11 -6.16 9.63 -30.20
C LEU A 11 -6.70 9.02 -28.90
N LEU A 12 -8.01 8.80 -28.84
CA LEU A 12 -8.61 7.90 -27.87
C LEU A 12 -8.21 6.49 -28.29
N VAL A 13 -7.11 5.99 -27.71
CA VAL A 13 -6.82 4.57 -27.70
C VAL A 13 -7.92 3.92 -26.86
N LEU A 14 -9.02 3.54 -27.52
CA LEU A 14 -9.93 2.56 -26.97
C LEU A 14 -9.10 1.26 -26.90
N VAL A 15 -8.62 0.93 -25.70
CA VAL A 15 -8.03 -0.39 -25.45
C VAL A 15 -9.20 -1.37 -25.60
N GLY A 16 -9.35 -1.91 -26.80
CA GLY A 16 -10.34 -2.95 -27.06
C GLY A 16 -10.00 -4.15 -26.17
N ALA A 17 -10.99 -4.70 -25.48
CA ALA A 17 -10.87 -6.06 -24.98
C ALA A 17 -10.64 -6.96 -26.20
N ASP A 18 -9.46 -7.58 -26.29
CA ASP A 18 -9.09 -8.42 -27.41
C ASP A 18 -10.10 -9.57 -27.54
N GLN A 19 -10.94 -9.48 -28.58
CA GLN A 19 -11.95 -10.47 -28.88
C GLN A 19 -11.24 -11.72 -29.43
N CYS A 20 -11.32 -12.85 -28.71
CA CYS A 20 -10.75 -14.14 -29.12
C CYS A 20 -11.11 -14.48 -30.58
N PRO A 21 -10.14 -14.85 -31.45
CA PRO A 21 -10.42 -15.30 -32.80
C PRO A 21 -11.27 -16.58 -32.75
N GLY A 22 -12.53 -16.51 -33.22
CA GLY A 22 -13.47 -17.63 -33.19
C GLY A 22 -14.36 -17.74 -31.94
N GLY A 23 -14.27 -16.79 -30.99
CA GLY A 23 -15.20 -16.68 -29.87
C GLY A 23 -14.95 -17.63 -28.69
N ARG A 24 -13.81 -18.32 -28.65
CA ARG A 24 -13.34 -19.14 -27.53
C ARG A 24 -11.80 -19.11 -27.45
N CYS A 25 -11.25 -18.88 -26.27
CA CYS A 25 -9.81 -18.93 -25.99
C CYS A 25 -9.53 -20.11 -25.03
N ASP A 26 -8.64 -21.01 -25.43
CA ASP A 26 -8.13 -22.08 -24.55
C ASP A 26 -6.86 -21.63 -23.80
N VAL A 27 -6.17 -20.59 -24.31
CA VAL A 27 -4.94 -20.00 -23.76
C VAL A 27 -4.93 -18.49 -24.04
N CYS A 28 -4.52 -17.68 -23.06
CA CYS A 28 -4.33 -16.23 -23.21
C CYS A 28 -2.84 -15.87 -23.37
N SER A 29 -2.53 -14.65 -23.80
CA SER A 29 -1.14 -14.20 -23.95
C SER A 29 -0.42 -14.19 -22.59
N GLU A 30 0.92 -14.14 -22.60
CA GLU A 30 1.67 -13.93 -21.36
C GLU A 30 1.21 -12.61 -20.69
N GLN A 31 0.93 -12.67 -19.38
CA GLN A 31 0.41 -11.57 -18.54
C GLN A 31 -1.11 -11.30 -18.64
N GLU A 32 -1.88 -12.14 -19.34
CA GLU A 32 -3.34 -12.06 -19.39
C GLU A 32 -4.02 -13.13 -18.52
N VAL A 33 -5.22 -12.81 -18.01
CA VAL A 33 -6.05 -13.72 -17.22
C VAL A 33 -7.15 -14.31 -18.09
N LEU A 34 -7.20 -15.63 -18.22
CA LEU A 34 -8.28 -16.36 -18.90
C LEU A 34 -9.52 -16.40 -17.99
N CYS A 35 -10.64 -15.91 -18.48
CA CYS A 35 -11.88 -15.93 -17.73
C CYS A 35 -12.53 -17.32 -17.71
N PRO A 36 -13.29 -17.67 -16.65
CA PRO A 36 -13.91 -18.99 -16.52
C PRO A 36 -14.96 -19.29 -17.60
N ASP A 37 -15.42 -18.29 -18.34
CA ASP A 37 -16.29 -18.48 -19.51
C ASP A 37 -15.53 -18.97 -20.75
N GLY A 38 -14.20 -18.88 -20.77
CA GLY A 38 -13.33 -19.32 -21.87
C GLY A 38 -13.50 -18.51 -23.15
N LYS A 39 -14.06 -17.30 -23.09
CA LYS A 39 -14.38 -16.49 -24.28
C LYS A 39 -13.59 -15.18 -24.37
N ARG A 40 -12.82 -14.85 -23.34
CA ARG A 40 -12.10 -13.59 -23.22
C ARG A 40 -10.81 -13.76 -22.43
N CYS A 41 -9.85 -12.91 -22.74
CA CYS A 41 -8.65 -12.68 -21.97
C CYS A 41 -8.72 -11.27 -21.41
N CYS A 42 -8.47 -11.09 -20.11
CA CYS A 42 -8.38 -9.78 -19.49
C CYS A 42 -6.91 -9.40 -19.29
N PRO A 43 -6.55 -8.12 -19.51
CA PRO A 43 -5.18 -7.66 -19.27
C PRO A 43 -4.83 -7.73 -17.78
N GLU A 44 -3.54 -7.73 -17.48
CA GLU A 44 -3.03 -7.77 -16.11
C GLU A 44 -3.74 -6.73 -15.21
N GLY A 45 -4.06 -7.11 -13.97
CA GLY A 45 -4.78 -6.26 -13.01
C GLY A 45 -6.28 -6.10 -13.29
N HIS A 46 -6.87 -6.83 -14.23
CA HIS A 46 -8.31 -6.82 -14.50
C HIS A 46 -8.96 -8.15 -14.13
N LEU A 47 -10.11 -8.08 -13.46
CA LEU A 47 -10.95 -9.23 -13.15
C LEU A 47 -12.06 -9.36 -14.19
N CYS A 48 -12.44 -10.59 -14.46
CA CYS A 48 -13.58 -10.90 -15.29
C CYS A 48 -14.85 -10.46 -14.56
N SER A 49 -15.65 -9.61 -15.19
CA SER A 49 -16.99 -9.30 -14.68
C SER A 49 -17.82 -10.58 -14.57
N SER A 50 -18.71 -10.65 -13.57
CA SER A 50 -19.57 -11.82 -13.33
C SER A 50 -20.54 -12.11 -14.47
N ASP A 51 -20.85 -11.10 -15.28
CA ASP A 51 -21.65 -11.23 -16.50
C ASP A 51 -20.84 -11.76 -17.70
N GLY A 52 -19.51 -11.87 -17.55
CA GLY A 52 -18.59 -12.18 -18.61
C GLY A 52 -18.86 -11.26 -19.79
N ARG A 53 -18.86 -9.93 -19.61
CA ARG A 53 -18.93 -8.98 -20.75
C ARG A 53 -17.84 -7.93 -20.74
N SER A 54 -17.28 -7.66 -19.56
CA SER A 54 -16.27 -6.62 -19.38
C SER A 54 -15.12 -7.08 -18.49
N CYS A 55 -13.94 -6.50 -18.72
CA CYS A 55 -12.83 -6.58 -17.79
C CYS A 55 -12.94 -5.41 -16.81
N ILE A 56 -13.04 -5.72 -15.52
CA ILE A 56 -13.12 -4.73 -14.45
C ILE A 56 -11.68 -4.44 -14.03
N LYS A 57 -11.23 -3.19 -14.19
CA LYS A 57 -9.94 -2.77 -13.62
C LYS A 57 -10.01 -2.99 -12.12
N THR A 58 -9.26 -3.97 -11.65
CA THR A 58 -9.27 -4.28 -10.23
C THR A 58 -8.30 -3.31 -9.60
N ALA A 59 -8.79 -2.50 -8.67
CA ALA A 59 -7.94 -1.61 -7.89
C ALA A 59 -7.16 -2.41 -6.83
N VAL A 60 -6.61 -3.57 -7.22
CA VAL A 60 -5.84 -4.48 -6.36
C VAL A 60 -4.72 -5.13 -7.16
N VAL A 61 -3.56 -5.31 -6.51
CA VAL A 61 -2.39 -6.03 -7.00
C VAL A 61 -2.48 -7.49 -6.52
N PRO A 62 -2.50 -8.49 -7.42
CA PRO A 62 -2.50 -9.89 -7.03
C PRO A 62 -1.13 -10.32 -6.50
N CYS A 63 -1.10 -10.91 -5.30
CA CYS A 63 0.11 -11.48 -4.69
C CYS A 63 0.18 -12.99 -4.87
N SER A 64 -0.97 -13.65 -4.94
CA SER A 64 -1.14 -15.09 -5.19
C SER A 64 -2.54 -15.36 -5.78
N ASP A 65 -2.90 -16.64 -5.90
CA ASP A 65 -4.25 -17.08 -6.26
C ASP A 65 -5.31 -16.62 -5.24
N THR A 66 -4.94 -16.56 -3.96
CA THR A 66 -5.86 -16.28 -2.84
C THR A 66 -5.61 -14.96 -2.12
N GLU A 67 -4.52 -14.24 -2.39
CA GLU A 67 -4.16 -13.01 -1.68
C GLU A 67 -3.91 -11.83 -2.62
N VAL A 68 -4.39 -10.66 -2.22
CA VAL A 68 -4.31 -9.41 -2.96
C VAL A 68 -3.93 -8.24 -2.05
N CYS A 69 -3.29 -7.24 -2.65
CA CYS A 69 -3.02 -5.92 -2.06
C CYS A 69 -3.81 -4.83 -2.77
N PRO A 70 -4.07 -3.66 -2.16
CA PRO A 70 -4.66 -2.53 -2.87
C PRO A 70 -3.83 -2.07 -4.07
N ASP A 71 -4.44 -1.31 -4.99
CA ASP A 71 -3.70 -0.67 -6.08
C ASP A 71 -2.58 0.21 -5.54
N ASN A 72 -1.47 0.27 -6.28
CA ASN A 72 -0.27 1.04 -5.92
C ASN A 72 0.47 0.54 -4.65
N TYR A 73 0.18 -0.68 -4.19
CA TYR A 73 0.90 -1.35 -3.09
C TYR A 73 1.81 -2.45 -3.64
N THR A 74 2.79 -2.89 -2.85
CA THR A 74 3.72 -3.97 -3.23
C THR A 74 3.50 -5.20 -2.37
N CYS A 75 3.39 -6.37 -3.00
CA CYS A 75 3.30 -7.65 -2.31
C CYS A 75 4.63 -8.02 -1.66
N CYS A 76 4.63 -8.26 -0.35
CA CYS A 76 5.77 -8.74 0.43
C CYS A 76 5.35 -9.95 1.27
N LYS A 77 6.31 -10.78 1.66
CA LYS A 77 6.08 -11.84 2.65
C LYS A 77 6.49 -11.42 4.05
N ASP A 78 5.79 -11.95 5.05
CA ASP A 78 6.18 -11.87 6.46
C ASP A 78 7.12 -13.01 6.87
N GLY A 79 7.34 -13.16 8.19
CA GLY A 79 8.21 -14.20 8.76
C GLY A 79 7.58 -15.59 8.78
N SER A 80 6.28 -15.71 8.47
CA SER A 80 5.53 -16.96 8.34
C SER A 80 5.22 -17.30 6.88
N ASP A 81 5.92 -16.65 5.94
CA ASP A 81 5.72 -16.77 4.48
C ASP A 81 4.31 -16.39 3.99
N LYS A 82 3.54 -15.67 4.80
CA LYS A 82 2.22 -15.16 4.44
C LYS A 82 2.34 -13.84 3.66
N TRP A 83 1.43 -13.63 2.71
CA TRP A 83 1.37 -12.39 1.95
C TRP A 83 0.92 -11.20 2.81
N THR A 84 1.61 -10.09 2.58
CA THR A 84 1.44 -8.78 3.21
C THR A 84 1.63 -7.69 2.16
N CYS A 85 1.12 -6.50 2.43
CA CYS A 85 1.10 -5.38 1.53
C CYS A 85 1.94 -4.24 2.07
N CYS A 86 2.88 -3.78 1.26
CA CYS A 86 3.61 -2.54 1.50
C CYS A 86 2.85 -1.36 0.92
N PRO A 87 2.59 -0.30 1.71
CA PRO A 87 1.83 0.89 1.30
C PRO A 87 2.64 1.82 0.39
N LEU A 88 3.47 1.25 -0.47
CA LEU A 88 4.34 1.94 -1.41
C LEU A 88 4.39 1.14 -2.72
N PRO A 89 4.41 1.82 -3.87
CA PRO A 89 4.62 1.16 -5.14
C PRO A 89 6.09 0.75 -5.30
N GLN A 90 6.32 -0.43 -5.88
CA GLN A 90 7.65 -0.99 -6.16
C GLN A 90 8.58 -0.97 -4.93
N ALA A 91 8.01 -1.27 -3.76
CA ALA A 91 8.71 -1.23 -2.49
C ALA A 91 9.78 -2.33 -2.39
N VAL A 92 10.84 -2.04 -1.63
CA VAL A 92 11.84 -3.03 -1.22
C VAL A 92 11.35 -3.69 0.06
N CYS A 93 11.05 -4.99 0.01
CA CYS A 93 10.70 -5.78 1.20
C CYS A 93 11.95 -5.97 2.07
N CYS A 94 11.93 -5.47 3.31
CA CYS A 94 13.10 -5.55 4.18
C CYS A 94 13.31 -6.97 4.76
N PRO A 95 14.56 -7.33 5.12
CA PRO A 95 14.91 -8.65 5.67
C PRO A 95 14.23 -8.96 7.00
N ASP A 96 13.91 -7.92 7.78
CA ASP A 96 13.22 -7.96 9.07
C ASP A 96 11.81 -8.57 9.02
N ARG A 97 11.30 -8.82 7.80
CA ARG A 97 10.00 -9.43 7.49
C ARG A 97 8.79 -8.57 7.85
N ASN A 98 8.92 -7.45 8.54
CA ASN A 98 7.78 -6.64 8.98
C ASN A 98 7.73 -5.26 8.32
N HIS A 99 8.84 -4.77 7.75
CA HIS A 99 8.90 -3.43 7.17
C HIS A 99 9.31 -3.44 5.69
N CYS A 100 9.14 -2.28 5.06
CA CYS A 100 9.60 -2.03 3.71
C CYS A 100 10.02 -0.59 3.47
N CYS A 101 10.79 -0.43 2.41
CA CYS A 101 11.32 0.83 1.97
C CYS A 101 10.79 1.22 0.59
N PRO A 102 10.76 2.52 0.27
CA PRO A 102 10.44 2.96 -1.09
C PRO A 102 11.42 2.39 -2.13
N ALA A 103 11.00 2.39 -3.39
CA ALA A 103 11.88 2.02 -4.50
C ALA A 103 13.21 2.79 -4.43
N GLN A 104 14.32 2.09 -4.70
CA GLN A 104 15.69 2.64 -4.67
C GLN A 104 16.24 2.99 -3.29
N TYR A 105 15.52 2.73 -2.19
CA TYR A 105 16.06 2.80 -0.84
C TYR A 105 16.55 1.41 -0.39
N ARG A 106 17.57 1.39 0.48
CA ARG A 106 18.07 0.18 1.13
C ARG A 106 17.61 0.15 2.58
N CYS A 107 17.26 -1.03 3.07
CA CYS A 107 16.91 -1.22 4.47
C CYS A 107 18.20 -1.26 5.32
N ASP A 108 18.25 -0.44 6.36
CA ASP A 108 19.25 -0.50 7.41
C ASP A 108 18.58 -0.94 8.72
N GLU A 109 18.82 -2.19 9.12
CA GLU A 109 18.24 -2.78 10.33
C GLU A 109 18.84 -2.19 11.62
N GLN A 110 20.06 -1.65 11.58
CA GLN A 110 20.69 -1.06 12.77
C GLN A 110 20.05 0.26 13.15
N SER A 111 19.79 1.10 12.15
CA SER A 111 19.12 2.39 12.34
C SER A 111 17.61 2.32 12.16
N THR A 112 17.05 1.13 11.87
CA THR A 112 15.60 0.90 11.62
C THR A 112 15.04 1.86 10.59
N SER A 113 15.78 2.06 9.49
CA SER A 113 15.55 3.14 8.54
C SER A 113 15.80 2.69 7.09
N CYS A 114 15.25 3.46 6.16
CA CYS A 114 15.50 3.39 4.74
C CYS A 114 16.55 4.43 4.36
N ILE A 115 17.62 4.00 3.69
CA ILE A 115 18.74 4.85 3.29
C ILE A 115 18.89 4.91 1.77
N LYS A 116 19.16 6.11 1.24
CA LYS A 116 19.53 6.35 -0.16
C LYS A 116 20.48 7.53 -0.25
N GLY A 117 21.77 7.26 -0.48
CA GLY A 117 22.82 8.28 -0.35
C GLY A 117 22.80 8.86 1.06
N ASP A 118 22.73 10.19 1.18
CA ASP A 118 22.63 10.88 2.47
C ASP A 118 21.19 10.99 3.03
N SER A 119 20.19 10.51 2.28
CA SER A 119 18.79 10.55 2.72
C SER A 119 18.47 9.36 3.62
N VAL A 120 18.12 9.65 4.88
CA VAL A 120 17.70 8.65 5.88
C VAL A 120 16.25 8.95 6.29
N MET A 121 15.39 7.94 6.25
CA MET A 121 14.01 8.05 6.72
C MET A 121 13.58 6.77 7.43
N SER A 122 12.55 6.84 8.28
CA SER A 122 11.99 5.63 8.88
C SER A 122 11.38 4.72 7.82
N TRP A 123 11.52 3.40 8.02
CA TRP A 123 10.84 2.39 7.21
C TRP A 123 9.34 2.36 7.47
N PHE A 124 8.60 1.72 6.55
CA PHE A 124 7.14 1.63 6.61
C PHE A 124 6.72 0.22 7.05
N PRO A 125 5.73 0.10 7.94
CA PRO A 125 5.21 -1.21 8.33
C PRO A 125 4.43 -1.85 7.18
N LYS A 126 4.50 -3.19 7.10
CA LYS A 126 3.66 -3.99 6.21
C LYS A 126 2.25 -4.13 6.80
N LEU A 127 1.27 -4.26 5.92
CA LEU A 127 -0.13 -4.51 6.25
C LEU A 127 -0.51 -5.95 5.85
N PRO A 128 -1.51 -6.59 6.47
CA PRO A 128 -1.95 -7.91 6.04
C PRO A 128 -2.52 -7.87 4.61
N ALA A 129 -2.19 -8.87 3.78
CA ALA A 129 -2.85 -9.01 2.49
C ALA A 129 -4.31 -9.43 2.67
N ALA A 130 -5.17 -8.89 1.83
CA ALA A 130 -6.57 -9.27 1.80
C ALA A 130 -6.74 -10.60 1.06
N LEU A 131 -7.68 -11.43 1.51
CA LEU A 131 -8.03 -12.65 0.80
C LEU A 131 -8.91 -12.31 -0.41
N ARG A 132 -8.63 -12.94 -1.54
CA ARG A 132 -9.54 -13.02 -2.69
C ARG A 132 -10.72 -13.87 -2.27
N MET A 133 -11.86 -13.24 -2.03
CA MET A 133 -13.14 -13.95 -1.86
C MET A 133 -13.96 -13.76 -3.13
N ASP A 134 -14.42 -14.86 -3.73
CA ASP A 134 -15.13 -14.95 -5.02
C ASP A 134 -16.53 -14.29 -5.06
N ALA A 135 -16.87 -13.43 -4.10
CA ALA A 135 -18.15 -12.75 -4.05
C ALA A 135 -17.98 -11.35 -3.46
N GLY A 136 -17.56 -10.41 -4.31
CA GLY A 136 -17.45 -9.01 -3.97
C GLY A 136 -16.22 -8.71 -3.13
N LEU A 137 -15.44 -7.75 -3.59
CA LEU A 137 -14.32 -7.17 -2.88
C LEU A 137 -14.80 -6.52 -1.57
N GLN A 138 -15.02 -7.31 -0.53
CA GLN A 138 -14.89 -6.83 0.84
C GLN A 138 -13.41 -6.99 1.15
N VAL A 139 -12.60 -5.99 0.77
CA VAL A 139 -11.34 -5.80 1.46
C VAL A 139 -11.77 -5.65 2.91
N ALA A 140 -11.54 -6.67 3.74
CA ALA A 140 -11.59 -6.50 5.18
C ALA A 140 -10.37 -5.67 5.58
N LEU A 141 -10.30 -4.43 5.07
CA LEU A 141 -9.68 -3.33 5.78
C LEU A 141 -10.49 -3.30 7.07
N ARG A 142 -9.90 -3.83 8.14
CA ARG A 142 -10.55 -3.79 9.44
C ARG A 142 -10.55 -2.31 9.80
N ASP A 143 -11.66 -1.64 9.54
CA ASP A 143 -11.75 -0.23 9.86
C ASP A 143 -11.54 -0.07 11.37
N VAL A 144 -10.60 0.78 11.75
CA VAL A 144 -10.33 1.14 13.14
C VAL A 144 -11.52 1.96 13.62
N ARG A 145 -12.41 1.34 14.41
CA ARG A 145 -13.59 2.00 14.96
C ARG A 145 -13.17 3.06 15.97
N CYS A 146 -13.47 4.33 15.66
CA CYS A 146 -13.18 5.45 16.55
C CYS A 146 -14.35 5.69 17.52
N ASP A 147 -15.58 5.61 17.00
CA ASP A 147 -16.83 5.64 17.75
C ASP A 147 -17.96 4.88 17.01
N GLU A 148 -19.21 5.11 17.39
CA GLU A 148 -20.37 4.46 16.78
C GLU A 148 -20.61 4.83 15.30
N GLN A 149 -20.14 5.99 14.86
CA GLN A 149 -20.42 6.57 13.55
C GLN A 149 -19.18 6.78 12.67
N THR A 150 -17.99 6.74 13.27
CA THR A 150 -16.72 7.12 12.66
C THR A 150 -15.72 5.99 12.77
N SER A 151 -15.13 5.65 11.64
CA SER A 151 -14.11 4.63 11.54
C SER A 151 -13.02 5.07 10.56
N CYS A 152 -11.78 4.71 10.88
CA CYS A 152 -10.61 4.99 10.04
C CYS A 152 -10.17 3.72 9.32
N LYS A 153 -9.42 3.85 8.23
CA LYS A 153 -8.92 2.68 7.51
C LYS A 153 -7.91 1.90 8.35
N ASP A 154 -7.71 0.62 8.02
CA ASP A 154 -6.65 -0.19 8.64
C ASP A 154 -5.28 0.50 8.52
N GLY A 155 -4.50 0.48 9.61
CA GLY A 155 -3.23 1.20 9.71
C GLY A 155 -3.33 2.71 9.99
N GLN A 156 -4.53 3.28 10.16
CA GLN A 156 -4.72 4.66 10.60
C GLN A 156 -5.00 4.74 12.11
N THR A 157 -4.74 5.89 12.72
CA THR A 157 -5.05 6.15 14.13
C THR A 157 -6.21 7.13 14.27
N CYS A 158 -7.20 6.78 15.08
CA CYS A 158 -8.29 7.67 15.44
C CYS A 158 -7.79 8.80 16.36
N CYS A 159 -7.87 10.04 15.89
CA CYS A 159 -7.56 11.24 16.68
C CYS A 159 -8.80 12.10 16.85
N ARG A 160 -9.02 12.61 18.06
CA ARG A 160 -10.13 13.54 18.31
C ARG A 160 -9.83 14.88 17.66
N THR A 161 -10.76 15.36 16.84
CA THR A 161 -10.73 16.70 16.25
C THR A 161 -11.58 17.70 17.03
N SER A 162 -12.44 17.19 17.91
CA SER A 162 -13.21 17.96 18.89
C SER A 162 -13.69 17.03 20.03
N PRO A 163 -14.42 17.53 21.04
CA PRO A 163 -15.02 16.68 22.08
C PRO A 163 -15.96 15.59 21.56
N THR A 164 -16.54 15.76 20.36
CA THR A 164 -17.55 14.87 19.80
C THR A 164 -17.20 14.32 18.42
N THR A 165 -16.09 14.75 17.81
CA THR A 165 -15.73 14.36 16.44
C THR A 165 -14.31 13.79 16.36
N TRP A 166 -14.14 12.91 15.36
CA TRP A 166 -12.89 12.20 15.11
C TRP A 166 -12.36 12.48 13.70
N GLY A 167 -11.05 12.37 13.56
CA GLY A 167 -10.32 12.37 12.30
C GLY A 167 -9.30 11.24 12.27
N CYS A 168 -8.87 10.89 11.06
CA CYS A 168 -7.98 9.76 10.84
C CYS A 168 -6.55 10.23 10.59
N CYS A 169 -5.64 9.88 11.50
CA CYS A 169 -4.22 10.07 11.28
C CYS A 169 -3.68 8.96 10.36
N PRO A 170 -2.91 9.28 9.30
CA PRO A 170 -2.40 8.27 8.36
C PRO A 170 -1.40 7.28 8.96
N SER A 171 -0.73 7.61 10.07
CA SER A 171 0.24 6.73 10.72
C SER A 171 -0.47 5.74 11.67
N PRO A 172 -0.03 4.48 11.73
CA PRO A 172 -0.43 3.58 12.79
C PRO A 172 0.18 4.07 14.11
N GLU A 173 -0.55 3.83 15.20
CA GLU A 173 -0.15 4.19 16.57
C GLU A 173 0.38 5.62 16.71
N ALA A 174 -0.27 6.56 16.02
CA ALA A 174 0.12 7.96 15.98
C ALA A 174 -0.14 8.66 17.32
N VAL A 175 0.64 9.71 17.58
CA VAL A 175 0.43 10.61 18.72
C VAL A 175 -0.49 11.75 18.28
N CYS A 176 -1.70 11.79 18.83
CA CYS A 176 -2.64 12.90 18.59
C CYS A 176 -2.22 14.12 19.41
N CYS A 177 -2.01 15.27 18.74
CA CYS A 177 -1.59 16.49 19.41
C CYS A 177 -2.74 17.15 20.17
N SER A 178 -2.42 17.93 21.21
CA SER A 178 -3.41 18.61 22.07
C SER A 178 -4.20 19.70 21.34
N ASP A 179 -3.71 20.17 20.19
CA ASP A 179 -4.39 21.13 19.34
C ASP A 179 -5.59 20.54 18.56
N MET A 180 -5.83 19.23 18.68
CA MET A 180 -6.92 18.49 18.02
C MET A 180 -6.94 18.63 16.49
N LYS A 181 -5.81 19.00 15.88
CA LYS A 181 -5.70 19.20 14.42
C LYS A 181 -4.55 18.41 13.83
N HIS A 182 -3.45 18.28 14.56
CA HIS A 182 -2.26 17.61 14.09
C HIS A 182 -2.06 16.26 14.78
N CYS A 183 -1.35 15.37 14.10
CA CYS A 183 -0.90 14.10 14.63
C CYS A 183 0.53 13.84 14.19
N CYS A 184 1.29 13.16 15.04
CA CYS A 184 2.66 12.77 14.77
C CYS A 184 2.78 11.25 14.64
N PRO A 185 3.69 10.73 13.79
CA PRO A 185 3.93 9.30 13.70
C PRO A 185 4.35 8.69 15.04
N ASN A 186 4.25 7.37 15.15
CA ASN A 186 4.75 6.65 16.32
C ASN A 186 6.24 6.98 16.57
N GLY A 187 6.62 7.16 17.84
CA GLY A 187 7.99 7.55 18.21
C GLY A 187 8.29 9.05 18.14
N TYR A 188 7.34 9.90 17.74
CA TYR A 188 7.48 11.36 17.75
C TYR A 188 6.70 12.02 18.89
N THR A 189 7.00 13.29 19.16
CA THR A 189 6.35 14.14 20.15
C THR A 189 5.89 15.43 19.47
N CYS A 190 4.69 15.88 19.78
CA CYS A 190 4.16 17.13 19.25
C CYS A 190 4.89 18.34 19.86
N LEU A 191 5.27 19.29 19.02
CA LEU A 191 5.79 20.60 19.41
C LEU A 191 4.75 21.69 19.13
N GLU A 192 4.85 22.82 19.85
CA GLU A 192 4.05 24.02 19.53
C GLU A 192 4.34 24.46 18.09
N GLY A 193 3.27 24.63 17.29
CA GLY A 193 3.37 25.02 15.87
C GLY A 193 3.20 23.87 14.86
N GLY A 194 2.79 22.68 15.28
CA GLY A 194 2.44 21.57 14.37
C GLY A 194 3.63 20.78 13.85
N GLN A 195 4.77 20.83 14.55
CA GLN A 195 5.96 20.05 14.22
C GLN A 195 6.05 18.78 15.07
N CYS A 196 6.66 17.75 14.49
CA CYS A 196 6.92 16.47 15.16
C CYS A 196 8.42 16.33 15.40
N SER A 197 8.83 16.17 16.66
CA SER A 197 10.22 15.85 17.02
C SER A 197 10.35 14.40 17.43
N LEU A 198 11.37 13.70 16.94
CA LEU A 198 11.68 12.35 17.38
C LEU A 198 11.80 12.34 18.91
N LYS A 199 11.23 11.33 19.57
CA LYS A 199 11.55 11.00 20.96
C LYS A 199 13.00 10.52 20.97
N THR A 200 13.96 11.45 20.94
CA THR A 200 15.37 11.14 21.12
C THR A 200 15.47 10.36 22.43
N ARG A 201 15.78 9.06 22.34
CA ARG A 201 16.34 8.34 23.50
C ARG A 201 17.52 9.19 23.93
N ARG A 202 17.45 9.77 25.13
CA ARG A 202 18.43 10.69 25.72
C ARG A 202 19.83 10.42 25.16
N LEU A 203 20.23 11.15 24.12
CA LEU A 203 21.62 11.14 23.70
C LEU A 203 22.33 11.94 24.78
N ARG A 204 22.90 11.22 25.75
CA ARG A 204 23.84 11.80 26.69
C ARG A 204 24.98 12.37 25.85
N TRP A 205 25.44 13.56 26.23
CA TRP A 205 26.53 14.24 25.55
C TRP A 205 27.76 13.32 25.53
N PHE A 206 28.40 13.21 24.38
CA PHE A 206 29.78 12.75 24.33
C PHE A 206 30.65 13.94 24.69
N ASN A 207 31.27 13.90 25.88
CA ASN A 207 32.30 14.88 26.22
C ASN A 207 33.54 14.60 25.36
N TRP A 208 34.13 15.64 24.80
CA TRP A 208 35.42 15.53 24.12
C TRP A 208 36.50 15.26 25.18
N GLY A 209 36.98 14.01 25.30
CA GLY A 209 38.06 13.69 26.25
C GLY A 209 38.35 12.23 26.60
N ASP A 210 37.50 11.25 26.24
CA ASP A 210 37.66 9.86 26.70
C ASP A 210 38.52 8.97 25.77
N GLU A 211 39.47 9.54 25.02
CA GLU A 211 40.60 8.75 24.51
C GLU A 211 41.67 8.64 25.61
N LYS A 212 41.56 7.60 26.43
CA LYS A 212 42.78 6.93 26.92
C LYS A 212 43.00 5.69 26.07
N LEU A 213 43.81 5.86 25.02
CA LEU A 213 44.58 4.77 24.45
C LEU A 213 45.37 4.10 25.57
N ILE A 214 45.28 2.78 25.64
CA ILE A 214 46.06 1.88 26.51
C ILE A 214 47.55 2.03 26.13
#